data_AF-A0A6S7KQ29-F1
#
_entry.id   AF-A0A6S7KQ29-F1
#
_cell.length_a   1.000
_cell.length_b   1.000
_cell.length_c   1.000
_cell.angle_alpha   90.00
_cell.angle_beta   90.00
_cell.angle_gamma   90.00
#
_symmetry.space_group_name_H-M   'P 1'
#
loop_
_entity.id
_entity.type
_entity.pdbx_description
1 polymer ?
#
loop_
_entity_poly.entity_id
_entity_poly.type
_entity_poly.pdbx_seq_one_letter_code
_entity_poly.pdbx_strand_id
1 'polypeptide(L)'
;MAEAAVKNAKSLMKKCFGNWEEFRSRWSEWRNIPRSNGISPAELLLGRRQRGLLPVIPPPDTTVKENPKVKGKPLRDLKPGEIVWLQNVNTKKWDESGRVTSMRQHGRSYWIETEAGWKTLRNRRFLKPVKNAKMTPKKHETKSKSNVGIEDVPRRSE
;
A
#
# COMPACT_ATOMS: atom_id res chain seq x y z
N MET A 1 2.23 -4.03 -5.46
CA MET A 1 2.62 -4.87 -6.62
C MET A 1 1.90 -4.45 -7.90
N ALA A 2 0.61 -4.11 -7.86
CA ALA A 2 -0.15 -3.66 -9.04
C ALA A 2 0.48 -2.45 -9.76
N GLU A 3 0.87 -1.40 -9.04
CA GLU A 3 1.45 -0.18 -9.63
C GLU A 3 2.70 -0.43 -10.47
N ALA A 4 3.60 -1.28 -9.98
CA ALA A 4 4.82 -1.65 -10.69
C ALA A 4 4.52 -2.45 -11.97
N ALA A 5 3.56 -3.36 -11.92
CA ALA A 5 3.11 -4.11 -13.09
C ALA A 5 2.48 -3.17 -14.14
N VAL A 6 1.65 -2.21 -13.73
CA VAL A 6 1.05 -1.21 -14.63
C VAL A 6 2.12 -0.32 -15.25
N LYS A 7 3.14 0.09 -14.48
CA LYS A 7 4.27 0.87 -14.99
C LYS A 7 5.01 0.10 -16.10
N ASN A 8 5.28 -1.19 -15.89
CA ASN A 8 5.94 -2.03 -16.88
C ASN A 8 5.06 -2.24 -18.13
N ALA A 9 3.76 -2.48 -17.96
CA ALA A 9 2.80 -2.60 -19.06
C ALA A 9 2.80 -1.35 -19.93
N LYS A 10 2.67 -0.16 -19.32
CA LYS A 10 2.72 1.12 -20.03
C LYS A 10 4.04 1.34 -20.76
N SER A 11 5.16 0.98 -20.13
CA SER A 11 6.47 1.07 -20.78
C SER A 11 6.58 0.13 -21.98
N LEU A 12 5.97 -1.05 -21.93
CA LEU A 12 5.94 -1.99 -23.04
C LEU A 12 5.07 -1.48 -24.18
N MET A 13 3.90 -0.93 -23.89
CA MET A 13 3.02 -0.31 -24.89
C MET A 13 3.73 0.81 -25.66
N LYS A 14 4.49 1.66 -24.96
CA LYS A 14 5.32 2.70 -25.60
C LYS A 14 6.34 2.13 -26.58
N LYS A 15 6.91 0.96 -26.30
CA LYS A 15 7.89 0.28 -27.17
C LYS A 15 7.25 -0.45 -28.36
N CYS A 16 5.97 -0.80 -28.28
CA CYS A 16 5.24 -1.47 -29.35
C CYS A 16 4.58 -0.47 -30.33
N PHE A 17 4.82 0.84 -30.18
CA PHE A 17 4.29 1.90 -31.05
C PHE A 17 2.77 1.83 -31.32
N GLY A 18 2.00 1.29 -30.37
CA GLY A 18 0.54 1.14 -30.51
C GLY A 18 0.06 -0.13 -31.23
N ASN A 19 0.96 -1.01 -31.70
CA ASN A 19 0.57 -2.32 -32.22
C ASN A 19 0.09 -3.23 -31.08
N TRP A 20 -1.20 -3.56 -31.10
CA TRP A 20 -1.85 -4.35 -30.07
C TRP A 20 -1.46 -5.84 -30.09
N GLU A 21 -1.21 -6.40 -31.26
CA GLU A 21 -0.86 -7.81 -31.42
C GLU A 21 0.55 -8.08 -30.90
N GLU A 22 1.50 -7.25 -31.31
CA GLU A 22 2.86 -7.24 -30.77
C GLU A 22 2.90 -7.00 -29.26
N PHE A 23 2.06 -6.09 -28.75
CA PHE A 23 1.93 -5.86 -27.32
C PHE A 23 1.45 -7.12 -26.58
N ARG A 24 0.42 -7.81 -27.08
CA ARG A 24 -0.09 -9.05 -26.47
C ARG A 24 0.98 -10.14 -26.42
N SER A 25 1.71 -10.34 -27.52
CA SER A 25 2.80 -11.31 -27.58
C SER A 25 3.89 -10.99 -26.55
N ARG A 26 4.44 -9.78 -26.57
CA ARG A 26 5.49 -9.35 -25.62
C ARG A 26 5.01 -9.32 -24.17
N TRP A 27 3.74 -9.02 -23.92
CA TRP A 27 3.17 -9.05 -22.58
C TRP A 27 3.02 -10.48 -22.04
N SER A 28 2.72 -11.44 -22.91
CA SER A 28 2.76 -12.88 -22.57
C SER A 28 4.18 -13.30 -22.18
N GLU A 29 5.19 -12.88 -22.93
CA GLU A 29 6.59 -13.13 -22.60
C GLU A 29 6.98 -12.49 -21.27
N TRP A 30 6.60 -11.23 -21.03
CA TRP A 30 6.91 -10.53 -19.79
C TRP A 30 6.40 -11.28 -18.54
N ARG A 31 5.26 -11.96 -18.63
CA ARG A 31 4.74 -12.80 -17.54
C ARG A 31 5.55 -14.08 -17.33
N ASN A 32 6.26 -14.56 -18.35
CA ASN A 32 7.10 -15.75 -18.32
C ASN A 32 8.57 -15.45 -17.98
N ILE A 33 9.00 -14.19 -18.02
CA ILE A 33 10.37 -13.80 -17.66
C ILE A 33 10.58 -13.94 -16.14
N PRO A 34 11.63 -14.66 -15.68
CA PRO A 34 11.96 -14.73 -14.26
C PRO A 34 12.37 -13.35 -13.73
N ARG A 35 11.86 -13.00 -12.55
CA ARG A 35 12.24 -11.75 -11.87
C ARG A 35 13.57 -11.92 -11.13
N SER A 36 14.00 -10.91 -10.38
CA SER A 36 15.20 -10.96 -9.51
C SER A 36 15.30 -12.23 -8.65
N ASN A 37 14.17 -12.82 -8.29
CA ASN A 37 14.08 -13.99 -7.42
C ASN A 37 14.16 -15.32 -8.19
N GLY A 38 14.34 -15.28 -9.52
CA GLY A 38 14.41 -16.47 -10.38
C GLY A 38 13.06 -17.07 -10.80
N ILE A 39 11.94 -16.58 -10.26
CA ILE A 39 10.60 -17.11 -10.53
C ILE A 39 9.78 -16.09 -11.33
N SER A 40 9.06 -16.56 -12.35
CA SER A 40 8.18 -15.71 -13.17
C SER A 40 6.78 -15.54 -12.56
N PRO A 41 6.07 -14.44 -12.84
CA PRO A 41 4.67 -14.28 -12.43
C PRO A 41 3.74 -15.40 -12.89
N ALA A 42 3.89 -15.90 -14.12
CA ALA A 42 3.09 -17.01 -14.63
C ALA A 42 3.37 -18.31 -13.88
N GLU A 43 4.63 -18.57 -13.52
CA GLU A 43 5.03 -19.74 -12.73
C GLU A 43 4.48 -19.69 -11.30
N LEU A 44 4.46 -18.50 -10.66
CA LEU A 44 3.82 -18.32 -9.35
C LEU A 44 2.31 -18.61 -9.38
N LEU A 45 1.64 -18.29 -10.50
CA LEU A 45 0.20 -18.45 -10.64
C LEU A 45 -0.17 -19.89 -11.04
N LEU A 46 0.58 -20.48 -11.96
CA LEU A 46 0.23 -21.74 -12.61
C LEU A 46 1.01 -22.95 -12.06
N GLY A 47 2.02 -22.71 -11.21
CA GLY A 47 2.91 -23.77 -10.72
C GLY A 47 3.77 -24.42 -11.81
N ARG A 48 3.72 -23.91 -13.04
CA ARG A 48 4.46 -24.42 -14.21
C ARG A 48 4.87 -23.27 -15.12
N ARG A 49 5.94 -23.45 -15.87
CA ARG A 49 6.36 -22.51 -16.92
C ARG A 49 5.51 -22.71 -18.17
N GLN A 50 4.95 -21.63 -18.71
CA GLN A 50 4.27 -21.68 -20.00
C GLN A 50 5.30 -21.69 -21.13
N ARG A 51 4.98 -22.38 -22.24
CA ARG A 51 5.82 -22.37 -23.44
C ARG A 51 5.73 -21.01 -24.12
N GLY A 52 6.88 -20.42 -24.41
CA GLY A 52 7.00 -19.14 -25.13
C GLY A 52 7.77 -19.31 -26.44
N LEU A 53 8.20 -18.18 -27.03
CA LEU A 53 9.05 -18.19 -28.23
C LEU A 53 10.45 -18.76 -27.96
N LEU A 54 10.91 -18.68 -26.71
CA LEU A 54 12.19 -19.25 -26.29
C LEU A 54 12.01 -20.69 -25.80
N PRO A 55 12.95 -21.59 -26.15
CA PRO A 55 12.95 -22.95 -25.63
C PRO A 55 13.10 -22.94 -24.10
N VAL A 56 12.29 -23.76 -23.44
CA VAL A 56 12.31 -23.88 -21.97
C VAL A 56 13.18 -25.06 -21.59
N ILE A 57 14.39 -24.76 -21.12
CA ILE A 57 15.22 -25.74 -20.42
C ILE A 57 14.64 -25.86 -18.99
N PRO A 58 14.36 -27.06 -18.48
CA PRO A 58 13.92 -27.22 -17.10
C PRO A 58 14.99 -26.62 -16.17
N PRO A 59 14.61 -25.68 -15.29
CA PRO A 59 15.58 -25.12 -14.36
C PRO A 59 16.05 -26.22 -13.38
N PRO A 60 17.28 -26.14 -12.85
CA PRO A 60 17.65 -26.92 -11.67
C PRO A 60 16.70 -26.58 -10.52
N ASP A 61 16.40 -27.56 -9.65
CA ASP A 61 15.43 -27.49 -8.56
C ASP A 61 15.35 -26.09 -7.94
N THR A 62 14.23 -25.41 -8.17
CA THR A 62 14.05 -23.98 -7.92
C THR A 62 13.92 -23.70 -6.43
N THR A 63 15.04 -23.67 -5.71
CA THR A 63 15.08 -23.05 -4.39
C THR A 63 14.78 -21.57 -4.56
N VAL A 64 13.63 -21.12 -4.06
CA VAL A 64 13.20 -19.72 -4.07
C VAL A 64 14.32 -18.88 -3.45
N LYS A 65 15.03 -18.09 -4.26
CA LYS A 65 16.06 -17.18 -3.71
C LYS A 65 15.37 -16.13 -2.86
N GLU A 66 15.81 -16.00 -1.61
CA GLU A 66 15.27 -15.00 -0.69
C GLU A 66 15.35 -13.61 -1.32
N ASN A 67 14.29 -12.82 -1.15
CA ASN A 67 14.27 -11.45 -1.62
C ASN A 67 15.45 -10.68 -1.00
N PRO A 68 16.19 -9.87 -1.77
CA PRO A 68 17.26 -9.06 -1.22
C PRO A 68 16.72 -8.17 -0.09
N LYS A 69 17.43 -8.15 1.05
CA LYS A 69 17.08 -7.36 2.24
C LYS A 69 16.83 -5.91 1.84
N VAL A 70 15.70 -5.37 2.28
CA VAL A 70 15.30 -3.98 2.03
C VAL A 70 16.40 -3.04 2.52
N LYS A 71 16.96 -2.22 1.62
CA LYS A 71 17.99 -1.23 1.97
C LYS A 71 17.36 -0.11 2.81
N GLY A 72 17.82 0.06 4.05
CA GLY A 72 17.43 1.17 4.93
C GLY A 72 17.46 0.80 6.42
N LYS A 73 17.73 1.79 7.28
CA LYS A 73 17.61 1.62 8.74
C LYS A 73 16.12 1.57 9.10
N PRO A 74 15.65 0.58 9.88
CA PRO A 74 14.27 0.54 10.34
C PRO A 74 13.96 1.77 11.20
N LEU A 75 12.75 2.33 11.06
CA LEU A 75 12.30 3.41 11.94
C LEU A 75 12.02 2.84 13.34
N ARG A 76 12.29 3.63 14.39
CA ARG A 76 11.99 3.26 15.78
C ARG A 76 10.51 2.95 15.95
N ASP A 77 10.17 1.83 16.57
CA ASP A 77 8.78 1.51 16.90
C ASP A 77 8.16 2.52 17.89
N LEU A 78 6.86 2.72 17.75
CA LEU A 78 6.08 3.62 18.60
C LEU A 78 5.35 2.81 19.66
N LYS A 79 5.36 3.30 20.91
CA LYS A 79 4.63 2.64 21.99
C LYS A 79 3.17 3.13 22.02
N PRO A 80 2.21 2.26 22.38
CA PRO A 80 0.87 2.69 22.73
C PRO A 80 0.93 3.83 23.75
N GLY A 81 0.18 4.90 23.48
CA GLY A 81 0.11 6.10 24.30
C GLY A 81 1.04 7.24 23.87
N GLU A 82 1.99 7.02 22.96
CA GLU A 82 2.91 8.06 22.47
C GLU A 82 2.17 9.09 21.58
N ILE A 83 2.49 10.38 21.76
CA ILE A 83 1.96 11.46 20.92
C ILE A 83 2.82 11.56 19.66
N VAL A 84 2.15 11.55 18.51
CA VAL A 84 2.78 11.59 17.19
C VAL A 84 2.16 12.66 16.32
N TRP A 85 3.00 13.27 15.48
CA TRP A 85 2.57 14.03 14.32
C TRP A 85 2.20 13.07 13.19
N LEU A 86 1.10 13.37 12.51
CA LEU A 86 0.58 12.69 11.34
C LEU A 86 0.87 13.54 10.11
N GLN A 87 1.39 12.90 9.07
CA GLN A 87 1.55 13.55 7.78
C GLN A 87 0.22 13.58 7.02
N ASN A 88 -0.25 14.77 6.67
CA ASN A 88 -1.43 14.94 5.83
C ASN A 88 -1.14 14.40 4.41
N VAL A 89 -2.06 13.62 3.86
CA VAL A 89 -1.90 12.96 2.55
C VAL A 89 -1.85 13.97 1.40
N ASN A 90 -2.64 15.03 1.49
CA ASN A 90 -2.79 16.02 0.43
C ASN A 90 -1.67 17.07 0.49
N THR A 91 -1.43 17.65 1.66
CA THR A 91 -0.45 18.74 1.82
C THR A 91 0.98 18.25 2.06
N LYS A 92 1.16 16.97 2.44
CA LYS A 92 2.43 16.37 2.86
C LYS A 92 3.08 17.04 4.08
N LYS A 93 2.37 17.94 4.75
CA LYS A 93 2.84 18.62 5.97
C LYS A 93 2.47 17.81 7.22
N TRP A 94 3.11 18.15 8.33
CA TRP A 94 2.96 17.49 9.64
C TRP A 94 2.08 18.37 10.53
N ASP A 95 0.81 18.47 10.18
CA ASP A 95 -0.09 19.47 10.75
C ASP A 95 -1.01 18.90 11.84
N GLU A 96 -1.24 17.58 11.82
CA GLU A 96 -2.22 16.91 12.67
C GLU A 96 -1.49 16.08 13.74
N SER A 97 -1.90 16.22 15.00
CA SER A 97 -1.40 15.43 16.13
C SER A 97 -2.41 14.36 16.54
N GLY A 98 -1.89 13.25 17.05
CA GLY A 98 -2.70 12.17 17.57
C GLY A 98 -1.94 11.27 18.53
N ARG A 99 -2.67 10.42 19.24
CA ARG A 99 -2.13 9.45 20.19
C ARG A 99 -2.17 8.06 19.60
N VAL A 100 -1.07 7.32 19.70
CA VAL A 100 -1.02 5.93 19.26
C VAL A 100 -1.88 5.07 20.20
N THR A 101 -2.90 4.41 19.67
CA THR A 101 -3.74 3.48 20.43
C THR A 101 -3.10 2.10 20.48
N SER A 102 -2.73 1.55 19.32
CA SER A 102 -2.17 0.20 19.21
C SER A 102 -1.40 -0.01 17.91
N MET A 103 -0.59 -1.06 17.87
CA MET A 103 0.19 -1.49 16.71
C MET A 103 -0.46 -2.71 16.06
N ARG A 104 -0.47 -2.78 14.73
CA ARG A 104 -0.91 -3.98 14.00
C ARG A 104 0.14 -5.09 14.11
N GLN A 105 -0.28 -6.34 13.99
CA GLN A 105 0.58 -7.54 14.08
C GLN A 105 1.88 -7.47 13.24
N HIS A 106 1.84 -6.86 12.06
CA HIS A 106 3.00 -6.74 11.16
C HIS A 106 3.94 -5.53 11.47
N GLY A 107 3.70 -4.79 12.56
CA GLY A 107 4.60 -3.76 13.10
C GLY A 107 4.79 -2.48 12.26
N ARG A 108 4.17 -2.36 11.09
CA ARG A 108 4.35 -1.19 10.20
C ARG A 108 3.18 -0.23 10.19
N SER A 109 2.06 -0.59 10.80
CA SER A 109 0.84 0.20 10.82
C SER A 109 0.33 0.35 12.25
N TYR A 110 -0.14 1.54 12.59
CA TYR A 110 -0.57 1.93 13.92
C TYR A 110 -1.95 2.55 13.85
N TRP A 111 -2.78 2.21 14.84
CA TRP A 111 -4.03 2.90 15.13
C TRP A 111 -3.73 4.17 15.91
N ILE A 112 -4.31 5.28 15.46
CA ILE A 112 -4.08 6.59 16.04
C ILE A 112 -5.43 7.25 16.27
N GLU A 113 -5.60 7.78 17.47
CA GLU A 113 -6.71 8.62 17.84
C GLU A 113 -6.28 10.08 17.66
N THR A 114 -6.88 10.77 16.68
CA THR A 114 -6.66 12.21 16.47
C THR A 114 -7.29 12.99 17.63
N GLU A 115 -6.82 14.21 17.89
CA GLU A 115 -7.46 15.14 18.83
C GLU A 115 -8.97 15.38 18.56
N ALA A 116 -9.40 15.23 17.30
CA ALA A 116 -10.80 15.31 16.89
C ALA A 116 -11.65 14.07 17.25
N GLY A 117 -11.06 13.03 17.85
CA GLY A 117 -11.77 11.84 18.36
C GLY A 117 -11.94 10.68 17.38
N TRP A 118 -11.48 10.80 16.13
CA TRP A 118 -11.56 9.72 15.15
C TRP A 118 -10.32 8.84 15.18
N LYS A 119 -10.52 7.53 14.98
CA LYS A 119 -9.43 6.55 14.91
C LYS A 119 -9.05 6.29 13.45
N THR A 120 -7.78 6.48 13.12
CA THR A 120 -7.23 6.26 11.78
C THR A 120 -6.08 5.27 11.81
N LEU A 121 -5.91 4.52 10.72
CA LEU A 121 -4.80 3.59 10.54
C LEU A 121 -3.72 4.26 9.68
N ARG A 122 -2.50 4.38 10.21
CA ARG A 122 -1.38 4.98 9.47
C ARG A 122 -0.12 4.13 9.52
N ASN A 123 0.63 4.16 8.43
CA ASN A 123 1.93 3.51 8.36
C ASN A 123 2.97 4.30 9.18
N ARG A 124 3.92 3.60 9.82
CA ARG A 124 5.03 4.17 10.58
C ARG A 124 5.76 5.30 9.86
N ARG A 125 5.89 5.22 8.52
CA ARG A 125 6.58 6.25 7.71
C ARG A 125 5.89 7.61 7.76
N PHE A 126 4.58 7.64 8.00
CA PHE A 126 3.76 8.85 8.05
C PHE A 126 3.53 9.35 9.49
N LEU A 127 4.34 8.85 10.44
CA LEU A 127 4.25 9.19 11.85
C LEU A 127 5.60 9.69 12.36
N LYS A 128 5.59 10.79 13.12
CA LYS A 128 6.79 11.30 13.79
C LYS A 128 6.50 11.46 15.28
N PRO A 129 7.35 10.90 16.17
CA PRO A 129 7.18 11.14 17.60
C PRO A 129 7.41 12.62 17.90
N VAL A 130 6.57 13.20 18.76
CA VAL A 130 6.73 14.56 19.25
C VAL A 130 7.81 14.55 20.33
N LYS A 131 8.94 15.25 20.10
CA LYS A 131 10.08 15.26 21.04
C LYS A 131 9.77 15.95 22.38
N ASN A 132 8.72 16.79 22.43
CA ASN A 132 8.32 17.53 23.63
C ASN A 132 6.86 17.21 23.99
N ALA A 133 6.67 16.25 24.90
CA ALA A 133 5.37 15.77 25.36
C ALA A 133 4.70 16.71 26.39
N LYS A 134 4.50 17.98 26.02
CA LYS A 134 3.65 18.92 26.76
C LYS A 134 2.79 19.73 25.78
N MET A 135 1.92 19.06 25.03
CA MET A 135 0.81 19.72 24.36
C MET A 135 -0.46 19.41 25.15
N THR A 136 -0.97 20.43 25.83
CA THR A 136 -2.32 20.45 26.38
C THR A 136 -3.34 20.45 25.23
N PRO A 137 -4.43 19.67 25.33
CA PRO A 137 -5.41 19.56 24.25
C PRO A 137 -6.10 20.91 24.02
N LYS A 138 -6.04 21.43 22.78
CA LYS A 138 -6.92 22.53 22.36
C LYS A 138 -8.32 21.96 22.17
N LYS A 139 -9.24 22.33 23.05
CA LYS A 139 -10.68 22.07 22.88
C LYS A 139 -11.14 22.73 21.58
N HIS A 140 -11.45 21.94 20.57
CA HIS A 140 -12.31 22.38 19.50
C HIS A 140 -13.75 22.19 19.96
N GLU A 141 -14.45 23.30 20.21
CA GLU A 141 -15.89 23.32 20.47
C GLU A 141 -16.63 22.71 19.28
N THR A 142 -17.15 21.50 19.46
CA THR A 142 -18.20 20.94 18.62
C THR A 142 -19.46 21.76 18.83
N LYS A 143 -19.80 22.65 17.89
CA LYS A 143 -21.17 23.13 17.74
C LYS A 143 -22.03 21.94 17.33
N SER A 144 -22.80 21.45 18.29
CA SER A 144 -23.92 20.53 18.10
C SER A 144 -24.84 21.08 17.01
N LYS A 145 -24.99 20.36 15.89
CA LYS A 145 -26.15 20.52 15.02
C LYS A 145 -27.12 19.39 15.32
N SER A 146 -28.30 19.84 15.70
CA SER A 146 -29.53 19.15 16.04
C SER A 146 -29.96 18.08 15.03
N ASN A 147 -30.55 17.02 15.59
CA ASN A 147 -31.38 16.01 14.90
C ASN A 147 -32.36 16.66 13.92
N VAL A 148 -32.43 16.12 12.70
CA VAL A 148 -33.61 16.19 11.84
C VAL A 148 -33.88 14.77 11.35
N GLY A 149 -35.12 14.34 11.55
CA GLY A 149 -35.60 12.97 11.39
C GLY A 149 -35.47 12.42 9.97
N ILE A 150 -35.33 11.10 9.91
CA ILE A 150 -35.39 10.31 8.68
C ILE A 150 -36.86 9.92 8.52
N GLU A 151 -37.56 10.54 7.58
CA GLU A 151 -38.81 10.00 7.04
C GLU A 151 -38.48 8.98 5.94
N ASP A 152 -39.04 7.79 6.09
CA ASP A 152 -38.96 6.69 5.13
C ASP A 152 -39.62 7.05 3.80
N VAL A 153 -38.89 6.93 2.70
CA VAL A 153 -39.43 7.03 1.33
C VAL A 153 -39.42 5.62 0.69
N PRO A 154 -40.56 5.14 0.15
CA PRO A 154 -40.68 3.76 -0.31
C PRO A 154 -39.89 3.44 -1.58
N ARG A 155 -39.44 2.18 -1.61
CA ARG A 155 -38.66 1.50 -2.66
C ARG A 155 -39.42 1.50 -4.00
N ARG A 156 -38.92 2.26 -4.98
CA ARG A 156 -39.46 2.26 -6.34
C ARG A 156 -39.10 0.94 -7.04
N SER A 157 -40.13 0.21 -7.45
CA SER A 157 -40.09 -0.85 -8.45
C SER A 157 -40.01 -0.24 -9.84
N GLU A 158 -38.96 -0.60 -10.59
CA GLU A 158 -38.92 -0.84 -12.04
C GLU A 158 -37.53 -1.41 -12.41
#